data_AF-A0AAV0K1F8-F1
#
_entry.id   AF-A0AAV0K1F8-F1
#
_cell.length_a   1.000
_cell.length_b   1.000
_cell.length_c   1.000
_cell.angle_alpha   90.00
_cell.angle_beta   90.00
_cell.angle_gamma   90.00
#
_symmetry.space_group_name_H-M   'P 1'
#
loop_
_entity.id
_entity.type
_entity.pdbx_description
1 polymer ?
#
loop_
_entity_poly.entity_id
_entity_poly.type
_entity_poly.pdbx_seq_one_letter_code
_entity_poly.pdbx_strand_id
1 'polypeptide(L)'
;MDSRCFISDFRSNSVFSPPVPKALNKPFLALPCCWSARAHRWLYFEDAQFSASPRTRKSRFLPNLECINIRASRESIKNSAEEKKKKKPGVAKKKLAVFVSGGGSNFKSIHEACVEGSVHGEIVALVTNKTDCGGAEYARNKDIPVLQFPRTKDGADGLSPTSLIRNFEVEFVLLAGFLKLIPVELIRAYPRAILNIHPSLLPAFGGKGYYGMKVHKAVISSGARYSGPTIHFVDEHYDTGRILAQMVVPVLSTDSPEDLAARVLKEEHKLYKEVVAALCEERIVWREDGVPLIQSRQDPNHFC
;
A
#
# COMPACT_ATOMS: atom_id res chain seq x y z
N MET A 1 32.95 31.51 -43.30
CA MET A 1 34.40 31.61 -43.56
C MET A 1 34.92 32.74 -42.68
N ASP A 2 34.86 32.56 -41.36
CA ASP A 2 35.83 31.92 -40.46
C ASP A 2 36.87 32.93 -39.96
N SER A 3 36.67 33.37 -38.71
CA SER A 3 37.42 34.43 -38.03
C SER A 3 37.65 33.99 -36.58
N ARG A 4 38.88 33.62 -36.20
CA ARG A 4 39.37 33.51 -34.80
C ARG A 4 40.90 33.66 -34.85
N CYS A 5 41.56 34.71 -34.38
CA CYS A 5 41.57 35.45 -33.12
C CYS A 5 42.32 34.75 -31.97
N PHE A 6 43.52 35.31 -31.74
CA PHE A 6 44.36 35.50 -30.57
C PHE A 6 44.14 34.75 -29.24
N ILE A 7 45.31 34.40 -28.70
CA ILE A 7 45.68 33.83 -27.41
C ILE A 7 45.47 34.84 -26.27
N SER A 8 44.99 34.35 -25.11
CA SER A 8 45.30 34.91 -23.80
C SER A 8 45.53 33.79 -22.78
N ASP A 9 46.64 33.91 -22.06
CA ASP A 9 47.05 33.11 -20.91
C ASP A 9 46.11 33.31 -19.71
N PHE A 10 45.89 32.28 -18.88
CA PHE A 10 45.86 32.43 -17.42
C PHE A 10 45.94 31.06 -16.69
N ARG A 11 47.08 30.88 -15.98
CA ARG A 11 47.35 30.11 -14.75
C ARG A 11 46.52 28.85 -14.45
N SER A 12 47.21 27.70 -14.34
CA SER A 12 46.76 26.58 -13.50
C SER A 12 47.86 26.14 -12.52
N ASN A 13 47.46 26.00 -11.26
CA ASN A 13 48.26 25.58 -10.12
C ASN A 13 48.72 24.12 -10.26
N SER A 14 49.97 23.88 -9.87
CA SER A 14 50.54 22.57 -9.59
C SER A 14 50.02 22.03 -8.26
N VAL A 15 49.37 20.86 -8.26
CA VAL A 15 49.19 20.03 -7.07
C VAL A 15 49.51 18.59 -7.42
N PHE A 16 50.42 18.02 -6.64
CA PHE A 16 50.99 16.68 -6.71
C PHE A 16 49.94 15.56 -6.74
N SER A 17 50.12 14.58 -7.62
CA SER A 17 49.42 13.28 -7.58
C SER A 17 50.28 12.22 -6.87
N PRO A 18 49.73 11.38 -5.96
CA PRO A 18 50.46 10.28 -5.37
C PRO A 18 50.49 9.03 -6.29
N PRO A 19 51.49 8.12 -6.13
CA PRO A 19 51.73 7.04 -7.08
C PRO A 19 50.81 5.82 -6.89
N VAL A 20 50.51 5.17 -8.01
CA VAL A 20 49.75 3.92 -8.16
C VAL A 20 50.58 2.71 -7.65
N PRO A 21 50.04 1.81 -6.82
CA PRO A 21 50.75 0.58 -6.45
C PRO A 21 50.65 -0.51 -7.53
N LYS A 22 51.80 -1.12 -7.84
CA LYS A 22 51.96 -2.23 -8.79
C LYS A 22 51.33 -3.53 -8.27
N ALA A 23 50.72 -4.27 -9.20
CA ALA A 23 50.14 -5.59 -9.01
C ALA A 23 51.18 -6.66 -8.63
N LEU A 24 50.81 -7.53 -7.68
CA LEU A 24 51.52 -8.78 -7.39
C LEU A 24 50.68 -9.97 -7.84
N ASN A 25 51.22 -10.72 -8.81
CA ASN A 25 50.74 -12.02 -9.27
C ASN A 25 51.08 -13.11 -8.24
N LYS A 26 50.09 -13.92 -7.81
CA LYS A 26 50.25 -15.32 -7.38
C LYS A 26 48.96 -16.13 -7.67
N PRO A 27 49.07 -17.46 -7.89
CA PRO A 27 48.23 -18.18 -8.83
C PRO A 27 46.93 -18.75 -8.23
N PHE A 28 45.99 -18.99 -9.15
CA PHE A 28 44.74 -19.73 -8.97
C PHE A 28 44.97 -21.16 -8.46
N LEU A 29 44.27 -21.52 -7.39
CA LEU A 29 43.92 -22.90 -7.05
C LEU A 29 42.39 -22.96 -6.91
N ALA A 30 41.79 -23.82 -7.73
CA ALA A 30 40.35 -24.07 -7.79
C ALA A 30 39.92 -25.17 -6.81
N LEU A 31 38.59 -25.28 -6.65
CA LEU A 31 37.75 -26.34 -6.05
C LEU A 31 37.13 -25.99 -4.68
N PRO A 32 35.96 -26.57 -4.31
CA PRO A 32 34.69 -26.46 -5.02
C PRO A 32 33.53 -26.04 -4.09
N CYS A 33 32.37 -25.83 -4.71
CA CYS A 33 31.04 -25.54 -4.18
C CYS A 33 30.66 -26.32 -2.89
N CYS A 34 30.22 -25.61 -1.85
CA CYS A 34 29.38 -26.17 -0.80
C CYS A 34 28.56 -25.05 -0.11
N TRP A 35 27.40 -24.71 -0.69
CA TRP A 35 26.39 -23.88 -0.03
C TRP A 35 25.48 -24.80 0.80
N SER A 36 25.63 -24.76 2.12
CA SER A 36 24.68 -25.37 3.04
C SER A 36 23.43 -24.50 3.13
N ALA A 37 22.36 -24.89 2.42
CA ALA A 37 21.05 -24.31 2.56
C ALA A 37 20.40 -24.77 3.88
N ARG A 38 20.18 -23.85 4.83
CA ARG A 38 19.14 -24.02 5.85
C ARG A 38 17.82 -23.57 5.23
N ALA A 39 17.05 -24.55 4.79
CA ALA A 39 15.73 -24.38 4.22
C ALA A 39 14.70 -24.03 5.32
N HIS A 40 14.01 -22.90 5.18
CA HIS A 40 12.70 -22.71 5.80
C HIS A 40 11.65 -23.31 4.86
N ARG A 41 11.04 -24.39 5.34
CA ARG A 41 10.03 -25.22 4.70
C ARG A 41 8.66 -24.55 4.87
N TRP A 42 8.04 -24.11 3.78
CA TRP A 42 6.58 -23.89 3.72
C TRP A 42 5.97 -25.03 2.90
N LEU A 43 5.01 -25.73 3.51
CA LEU A 43 4.29 -26.86 2.92
C LEU A 43 3.37 -26.36 1.81
N TYR A 44 3.60 -26.83 0.58
CA TYR A 44 2.59 -26.85 -0.47
C TYR A 44 1.66 -28.06 -0.25
N PHE A 45 0.36 -27.86 -0.40
CA PHE A 45 -0.57 -28.95 -0.68
C PHE A 45 -0.93 -28.86 -2.16
N GLU A 46 -0.51 -29.88 -2.91
CA GLU A 46 -0.92 -30.16 -4.28
C GLU A 46 -2.27 -30.88 -4.32
N ASP A 47 -2.88 -30.74 -5.49
CA ASP A 47 -4.15 -31.28 -5.95
C ASP A 47 -4.35 -32.78 -5.70
N ALA A 48 -5.61 -33.15 -5.42
CA ALA A 48 -6.11 -34.50 -5.67
C ALA A 48 -7.42 -34.43 -6.47
N GLN A 49 -7.31 -34.69 -7.77
CA GLN A 49 -8.43 -35.18 -8.57
C GLN A 49 -8.64 -36.67 -8.27
N PHE A 50 -9.87 -37.12 -8.04
CA PHE A 50 -10.31 -38.44 -8.52
C PHE A 50 -11.83 -38.55 -8.69
N SER A 51 -12.19 -39.45 -9.59
CA SER A 51 -13.40 -39.60 -10.40
C SER A 51 -14.66 -40.15 -9.72
N ALA A 52 -15.77 -40.08 -10.47
CA ALA A 52 -17.14 -40.45 -10.08
C ALA A 52 -17.53 -41.95 -10.18
N SER A 53 -18.62 -42.25 -9.43
CA SER A 53 -19.73 -43.19 -9.73
C SER A 53 -19.69 -44.63 -9.15
N PRO A 54 -20.83 -45.38 -9.10
CA PRO A 54 -21.83 -45.32 -8.03
C PRO A 54 -22.15 -46.72 -7.44
N ARG A 55 -22.82 -46.82 -6.30
CA ARG A 55 -23.54 -48.07 -5.92
C ARG A 55 -24.66 -47.85 -4.89
N THR A 56 -25.77 -48.50 -5.19
CA THR A 56 -27.04 -48.57 -4.47
C THR A 56 -27.02 -49.63 -3.37
N ARG A 57 -27.76 -49.41 -2.27
CA ARG A 57 -28.73 -50.37 -1.70
C ARG A 57 -29.38 -49.88 -0.39
N LYS A 58 -30.72 -49.79 -0.46
CA LYS A 58 -31.77 -50.20 0.49
C LYS A 58 -31.42 -50.34 1.99
N SER A 59 -32.23 -49.70 2.84
CA SER A 59 -32.96 -50.41 3.91
C SER A 59 -34.33 -49.77 4.16
N ARG A 60 -35.33 -50.65 4.34
CA ARG A 60 -36.72 -50.36 4.69
C ARG A 60 -36.92 -50.46 6.22
N PHE A 61 -38.10 -49.99 6.67
CA PHE A 61 -38.78 -50.18 7.98
C PHE A 61 -38.27 -49.27 9.11
N LEU A 62 -39.11 -48.53 9.84
CA LEU A 62 -40.44 -48.85 10.40
C LEU A 62 -41.49 -47.71 10.27
N PRO A 63 -42.79 -48.01 10.50
CA PRO A 63 -43.93 -47.10 10.36
C PRO A 63 -44.43 -46.52 11.70
N ASN A 64 -45.45 -45.66 11.57
CA ASN A 64 -46.42 -45.17 12.57
C ASN A 64 -46.01 -43.98 13.43
N LEU A 65 -46.42 -42.79 12.98
CA LEU A 65 -47.01 -41.78 13.86
C LEU A 65 -48.25 -41.20 13.16
N GLU A 66 -49.40 -41.41 13.79
CA GLU A 66 -50.69 -40.85 13.40
C GLU A 66 -50.70 -39.33 13.56
N CYS A 67 -51.36 -38.67 12.62
CA CYS A 67 -51.75 -37.27 12.74
C CYS A 67 -53.07 -37.18 13.51
N ILE A 68 -53.10 -36.39 14.59
CA ILE A 68 -54.33 -35.72 15.03
C ILE A 68 -54.09 -34.23 15.00
N ASN A 69 -55.05 -33.56 14.37
CA ASN A 69 -55.01 -32.19 13.92
C ASN A 69 -55.74 -31.28 14.92
N ILE A 70 -55.36 -30.00 14.91
CA ILE A 70 -56.22 -28.81 15.13
C ILE A 70 -56.42 -28.28 16.56
N ARG A 71 -55.80 -27.09 16.75
CA ARG A 71 -56.24 -25.88 17.48
C ARG A 71 -56.34 -25.92 19.02
N ALA A 72 -55.26 -25.45 19.64
CA ALA A 72 -55.32 -24.46 20.73
C ALA A 72 -54.12 -23.51 20.54
N SER A 73 -54.29 -22.42 19.80
CA SER A 73 -54.46 -21.06 20.36
C SER A 73 -53.32 -20.61 21.27
N ARG A 74 -52.44 -19.78 20.68
CA ARG A 74 -51.76 -18.63 21.30
C ARG A 74 -51.03 -18.89 22.63
N GLU A 75 -49.81 -19.39 22.53
CA GLU A 75 -48.60 -18.85 23.18
C GLU A 75 -47.44 -19.78 22.85
N SER A 76 -46.22 -19.25 22.79
CA SER A 76 -44.97 -20.00 22.48
C SER A 76 -44.55 -20.08 21.01
N ILE A 77 -44.48 -18.95 20.30
CA ILE A 77 -43.48 -18.76 19.23
C ILE A 77 -42.71 -17.49 19.53
N LYS A 78 -41.80 -17.56 20.49
CA LYS A 78 -40.66 -16.65 20.65
C LYS A 78 -39.59 -17.41 21.41
N ASN A 79 -38.72 -18.11 20.70
CA ASN A 79 -37.36 -18.46 21.14
C ASN A 79 -36.64 -19.25 20.03
N SER A 80 -36.30 -18.57 18.94
CA SER A 80 -35.28 -19.03 17.99
C SER A 80 -34.94 -17.93 16.98
N ALA A 81 -34.30 -16.86 17.46
CA ALA A 81 -33.47 -15.94 16.67
C ALA A 81 -33.13 -14.74 17.54
N GLU A 82 -32.18 -14.87 18.45
CA GLU A 82 -31.45 -13.73 18.99
C GLU A 82 -30.19 -14.23 19.73
N GLU A 83 -29.31 -14.91 18.99
CA GLU A 83 -27.88 -14.81 19.28
C GLU A 83 -27.44 -13.40 18.89
N LYS A 84 -27.76 -12.44 19.75
CA LYS A 84 -27.19 -11.11 19.74
C LYS A 84 -25.69 -11.28 19.94
N LYS A 85 -24.93 -11.29 18.82
CA LYS A 85 -23.51 -10.93 18.82
C LYS A 85 -23.39 -9.64 19.61
N LYS A 86 -22.95 -9.75 20.88
CA LYS A 86 -22.60 -8.60 21.72
C LYS A 86 -21.50 -7.85 20.98
N LYS A 87 -21.87 -6.78 20.27
CA LYS A 87 -20.92 -5.81 19.72
C LYS A 87 -20.12 -5.30 20.93
N LYS A 88 -18.81 -5.55 20.92
CA LYS A 88 -17.86 -4.82 21.79
C LYS A 88 -18.17 -3.32 21.65
N PRO A 89 -18.05 -2.51 22.72
CA PRO A 89 -18.25 -1.06 22.62
C PRO A 89 -17.46 -0.55 21.40
N GLY A 90 -18.18 0.04 20.46
CA GLY A 90 -17.65 0.33 19.13
C GLY A 90 -16.50 1.30 19.25
N VAL A 91 -15.27 0.85 18.98
CA VAL A 91 -14.13 1.74 18.79
C VAL A 91 -14.52 2.73 17.70
N ALA A 92 -14.45 4.02 18.01
CA ALA A 92 -14.79 5.07 17.06
C ALA A 92 -13.91 4.94 15.81
N LYS A 93 -14.52 5.06 14.62
CA LYS A 93 -13.78 5.00 13.37
C LYS A 93 -12.87 6.22 13.25
N LYS A 94 -11.64 6.01 12.81
CA LYS A 94 -10.70 7.10 12.52
C LYS A 94 -11.08 7.83 11.25
N LYS A 95 -11.02 9.16 11.24
CA LYS A 95 -11.38 9.97 10.05
C LYS A 95 -10.21 10.05 9.07
N LEU A 96 -10.43 9.60 7.84
CA LEU A 96 -9.42 9.49 6.78
C LEU A 96 -9.74 10.41 5.60
N ALA A 97 -8.73 11.08 5.06
CA ALA A 97 -8.81 11.72 3.74
C ALA A 97 -7.89 11.01 2.75
N VAL A 98 -8.39 10.71 1.55
CA VAL A 98 -7.58 10.01 0.53
C VAL A 98 -7.29 10.95 -0.63
N PHE A 99 -6.02 11.07 -1.00
CA PHE A 99 -5.56 11.95 -2.08
C PHE A 99 -5.22 11.13 -3.32
N VAL A 100 -5.79 11.51 -4.47
CA VAL A 100 -5.62 10.79 -5.75
C VAL A 100 -5.43 11.74 -6.92
N SER A 101 -4.82 11.27 -8.01
CA SER A 101 -4.72 12.02 -9.28
C SER A 101 -5.16 11.21 -10.51
N GLY A 102 -5.70 10.01 -10.32
CA GLY A 102 -5.94 9.04 -11.40
C GLY A 102 -7.07 8.05 -11.09
N GLY A 103 -6.92 6.79 -11.53
CA GLY A 103 -7.99 5.78 -11.45
C GLY A 103 -8.42 5.36 -10.04
N GLY A 104 -7.61 5.63 -9.00
CA GLY A 104 -8.03 5.44 -7.61
C GLY A 104 -8.20 3.99 -7.16
N SER A 105 -7.49 3.02 -7.75
CA SER A 105 -7.61 1.60 -7.38
C SER A 105 -7.23 1.32 -5.91
N ASN A 106 -6.16 1.94 -5.40
CA ASN A 106 -5.79 1.90 -3.99
C ASN A 106 -6.88 2.50 -3.10
N PHE A 107 -7.39 3.70 -3.46
CA PHE A 107 -8.51 4.33 -2.76
C PHE A 107 -9.74 3.42 -2.68
N LYS A 108 -10.15 2.83 -3.81
CA LYS A 108 -11.25 1.87 -3.87
C LYS A 108 -11.02 0.68 -2.93
N SER A 109 -9.82 0.10 -2.95
CA SER A 109 -9.48 -1.05 -2.09
C SER A 109 -9.57 -0.70 -0.60
N ILE A 110 -9.08 0.47 -0.20
CA ILE A 110 -9.16 0.95 1.19
C ILE A 110 -10.61 1.24 1.58
N HIS A 111 -11.37 1.91 0.71
CA HIS A 111 -12.80 2.19 0.94
C HIS A 111 -13.61 0.91 1.16
N GLU A 112 -13.42 -0.09 0.31
CA GLU A 112 -14.07 -1.40 0.44
C GLU A 112 -13.71 -2.06 1.79
N ALA A 113 -12.44 -1.99 2.21
CA ALA A 113 -12.01 -2.50 3.52
C ALA A 113 -12.65 -1.76 4.71
N CYS A 114 -12.85 -0.44 4.60
CA CYS A 114 -13.57 0.36 5.61
C CYS A 114 -15.06 0.00 5.70
N VAL A 115 -15.69 -0.33 4.56
CA VAL A 115 -17.09 -0.76 4.48
C VAL A 115 -17.26 -2.17 5.04
N GLU A 116 -16.36 -3.08 4.71
CA GLU A 116 -16.33 -4.47 5.22
C GLU A 116 -15.99 -4.53 6.72
N GLY A 117 -15.35 -3.49 7.25
CA GLY A 117 -14.97 -3.37 8.66
C GLY A 117 -13.64 -4.02 9.00
N SER A 118 -12.83 -4.39 8.01
CA SER A 118 -11.44 -4.85 8.20
C SER A 118 -10.47 -3.69 8.46
N VAL A 119 -10.86 -2.48 8.08
CA VAL A 119 -10.21 -1.22 8.45
C VAL A 119 -11.18 -0.41 9.31
N HIS A 120 -10.79 -0.07 10.54
CA HIS A 120 -11.58 0.75 11.47
C HIS A 120 -11.49 2.26 11.18
N GLY A 121 -11.65 2.62 9.91
CA GLY A 121 -11.60 3.99 9.41
C GLY A 121 -12.87 4.41 8.67
N GLU A 122 -13.04 5.71 8.51
CA GLU A 122 -14.10 6.34 7.72
C GLU A 122 -13.45 7.33 6.75
N ILE A 123 -13.68 7.15 5.44
CA ILE A 123 -13.16 8.09 4.45
C ILE A 123 -14.15 9.26 4.34
N VAL A 124 -13.78 10.38 4.94
CA VAL A 124 -14.63 11.59 5.03
C VAL A 124 -14.48 12.50 3.82
N ALA A 125 -13.40 12.37 3.05
CA ALA A 125 -13.17 13.12 1.83
C ALA A 125 -12.20 12.41 0.88
N LEU A 126 -12.47 12.54 -0.41
CA LEU A 126 -11.50 12.32 -1.47
C LEU A 126 -10.96 13.68 -1.94
N VAL A 127 -9.65 13.79 -2.06
CA VAL A 127 -8.96 15.01 -2.48
C VAL A 127 -8.23 14.73 -3.79
N THR A 128 -8.35 15.62 -4.77
CA THR A 128 -7.74 15.41 -6.08
C THR A 128 -7.35 16.71 -6.75
N ASN A 129 -6.28 16.67 -7.55
CA ASN A 129 -5.93 17.77 -8.45
C ASN A 129 -6.56 17.62 -9.86
N LYS A 130 -7.38 16.58 -10.07
CA LYS A 130 -8.13 16.27 -11.30
C LYS A 130 -9.53 15.78 -10.94
N THR A 131 -10.53 16.67 -11.02
CA THR A 131 -11.90 16.39 -10.59
C THR A 131 -12.64 15.42 -11.52
N ASP A 132 -12.12 15.17 -12.72
CA ASP A 132 -12.62 14.26 -13.75
C ASP A 132 -11.96 12.87 -13.71
N CYS A 133 -11.09 12.58 -12.72
CA CYS A 133 -10.42 11.28 -12.63
C CYS A 133 -11.34 10.16 -12.11
N GLY A 134 -11.02 8.90 -12.45
CA GLY A 134 -11.82 7.74 -12.04
C GLY A 134 -11.97 7.56 -10.51
N GLY A 135 -10.99 8.01 -9.72
CA GLY A 135 -11.14 8.05 -8.26
C GLY A 135 -12.26 9.00 -7.81
N ALA A 136 -12.37 10.18 -8.43
CA ALA A 136 -13.42 11.16 -8.14
C ALA A 136 -14.80 10.67 -8.57
N GLU A 137 -14.90 10.00 -9.72
CA GLU A 137 -16.13 9.34 -10.15
C GLU A 137 -16.58 8.28 -9.13
N TYR A 138 -15.68 7.39 -8.71
CA TYR A 138 -15.99 6.38 -7.69
C TYR A 138 -16.47 7.01 -6.37
N ALA A 139 -15.80 8.07 -5.89
CA ALA A 139 -16.17 8.75 -4.65
C ALA A 139 -17.58 9.36 -4.73
N ARG A 140 -17.93 10.03 -5.83
CA ARG A 140 -19.29 10.57 -6.04
C ARG A 140 -20.34 9.47 -6.02
N ASN A 141 -20.07 8.33 -6.65
CA ASN A 141 -20.97 7.17 -6.67
C ASN A 141 -21.13 6.50 -5.28
N LYS A 142 -20.31 6.87 -4.30
CA LYS A 142 -20.36 6.40 -2.91
C LYS A 142 -20.70 7.52 -1.93
N ASP A 143 -21.18 8.67 -2.43
CA ASP A 143 -21.52 9.85 -1.64
C ASP A 143 -20.37 10.38 -0.77
N ILE A 144 -19.13 10.18 -1.21
CA ILE A 144 -17.93 10.71 -0.55
C ILE A 144 -17.61 12.08 -1.14
N PRO A 145 -17.49 13.13 -0.31
CA PRO A 145 -17.12 14.47 -0.78
C PRO A 145 -15.83 14.47 -1.60
N VAL A 146 -15.88 15.08 -2.79
CA VAL A 146 -14.71 15.27 -3.66
C VAL A 146 -14.24 16.72 -3.59
N LEU A 147 -13.00 16.91 -3.17
CA LEU A 147 -12.39 18.22 -2.97
C LEU A 147 -11.25 18.43 -3.96
N GLN A 148 -11.21 19.61 -4.58
CA GLN A 148 -10.12 19.97 -5.48
C GLN A 148 -8.94 20.54 -4.70
N PHE A 149 -7.74 19.99 -4.90
CA PHE A 149 -6.49 20.48 -4.31
C PHE A 149 -5.28 20.13 -5.18
N PRO A 150 -4.30 21.05 -5.36
CA PRO A 150 -4.30 22.42 -4.86
C PRO A 150 -5.26 23.32 -5.64
N ARG A 151 -5.53 24.51 -5.10
CA ARG A 151 -6.25 25.57 -5.83
C ARG A 151 -5.55 25.89 -7.14
N THR A 152 -6.28 25.81 -8.25
CA THR A 152 -5.78 26.24 -9.56
C THR A 152 -5.80 27.77 -9.64
N LYS A 153 -4.90 28.36 -10.44
CA LYS A 153 -4.84 29.82 -10.62
C LYS A 153 -6.15 30.39 -11.19
N ASP A 154 -6.82 29.61 -12.02
CA ASP A 154 -8.04 29.99 -12.73
C ASP A 154 -9.33 29.53 -12.03
N GLY A 155 -9.21 28.82 -10.89
CA GLY A 155 -10.34 28.20 -10.19
C GLY A 155 -10.57 28.80 -8.80
N ALA A 156 -11.77 29.34 -8.57
CA ALA A 156 -12.18 29.79 -7.25
C ALA A 156 -12.36 28.64 -6.24
N ASP A 157 -12.61 27.42 -6.73
CA ASP A 157 -13.20 26.31 -5.96
C ASP A 157 -12.19 25.32 -5.33
N GLY A 158 -10.90 25.49 -5.58
CA GLY A 158 -9.89 24.62 -4.97
C GLY A 158 -9.50 25.06 -3.55
N LEU A 159 -9.23 24.09 -2.68
CA LEU A 159 -8.92 24.35 -1.28
C LEU A 159 -7.49 24.84 -1.07
N SER A 160 -7.32 25.69 -0.06
CA SER A 160 -6.02 25.92 0.57
C SER A 160 -5.66 24.76 1.51
N PRO A 161 -4.37 24.55 1.85
CA PRO A 161 -3.99 23.59 2.89
C PRO A 161 -4.77 23.79 4.21
N THR A 162 -4.92 25.04 4.64
CA THR A 162 -5.65 25.42 5.86
C THR A 162 -7.13 25.07 5.79
N SER A 163 -7.77 25.23 4.63
CA SER A 163 -9.19 24.87 4.43
C SER A 163 -9.41 23.36 4.53
N LEU A 164 -8.45 22.57 4.04
CA LEU A 164 -8.49 21.12 4.10
C LEU A 164 -8.36 20.61 5.55
N ILE A 165 -7.55 21.28 6.36
CA ILE A 165 -7.37 20.97 7.79
C ILE A 165 -8.65 21.23 8.60
N ARG A 166 -9.33 22.35 8.38
CA ARG A 166 -10.40 22.82 9.28
C ARG A 166 -11.77 22.16 9.09
N ASN A 167 -12.08 21.65 7.89
CA ASN A 167 -13.47 21.36 7.53
C ASN A 167 -13.91 19.90 7.78
N PHE A 168 -12.97 18.96 7.92
CA PHE A 168 -13.28 17.53 7.87
C PHE A 168 -12.82 16.73 9.10
N GLU A 169 -12.19 17.37 10.09
CA GLU A 169 -11.62 16.70 11.28
C GLU A 169 -10.81 15.45 10.90
N VAL A 170 -10.05 15.53 9.81
CA VAL A 170 -9.24 14.42 9.32
C VAL A 170 -8.20 14.09 10.39
N GLU A 171 -8.02 12.81 10.69
CA GLU A 171 -6.93 12.34 11.56
C GLU A 171 -5.74 11.87 10.72
N PHE A 172 -5.99 11.21 9.58
CA PHE A 172 -4.96 10.70 8.71
C PHE A 172 -5.20 11.00 7.23
N VAL A 173 -4.13 11.34 6.52
CA VAL A 173 -4.12 11.57 5.08
C VAL A 173 -3.40 10.41 4.38
N LEU A 174 -4.06 9.83 3.40
CA LEU A 174 -3.56 8.70 2.62
C LEU A 174 -3.32 9.14 1.17
N LEU A 175 -2.07 9.24 0.75
CA LEU A 175 -1.72 9.49 -0.65
C LEU A 175 -1.76 8.16 -1.40
N ALA A 176 -2.64 8.07 -2.39
CA ALA A 176 -2.91 6.87 -3.18
C ALA A 176 -2.77 7.19 -4.68
N GLY A 177 -1.54 7.52 -5.09
CA GLY A 177 -1.25 7.99 -6.45
C GLY A 177 -1.54 9.48 -6.66
N PHE A 178 -1.27 10.30 -5.64
CA PHE A 178 -1.33 11.76 -5.74
C PHE A 178 -0.02 12.30 -6.31
N LEU A 179 -0.10 13.13 -7.36
CA LEU A 179 1.05 13.53 -8.18
C LEU A 179 1.58 14.94 -7.92
N LYS A 180 1.10 15.61 -6.85
CA LYS A 180 1.59 16.94 -6.45
C LYS A 180 2.35 16.83 -5.14
N LEU A 181 3.37 17.68 -4.98
CA LEU A 181 4.08 17.80 -3.71
C LEU A 181 3.10 18.28 -2.64
N ILE A 182 3.18 17.69 -1.44
CA ILE A 182 2.38 18.14 -0.31
C ILE A 182 3.00 19.41 0.26
N PRO A 183 2.23 20.50 0.43
CA PRO A 183 2.74 21.72 1.04
C PRO A 183 3.20 21.49 2.48
N VAL A 184 4.26 22.20 2.87
CA VAL A 184 4.89 22.11 4.20
C VAL A 184 3.89 22.40 5.31
N GLU A 185 2.94 23.31 5.07
CA GLU A 185 1.89 23.66 6.03
C GLU A 185 1.00 22.46 6.35
N LEU A 186 0.71 21.60 5.36
CA LEU A 186 -0.08 20.39 5.57
C LEU A 186 0.72 19.33 6.32
N ILE A 187 2.00 19.15 5.96
CA ILE A 187 2.90 18.22 6.65
C ILE A 187 3.03 18.59 8.14
N ARG A 188 3.19 19.87 8.43
CA ARG A 188 3.30 20.38 9.82
C ARG A 188 1.99 20.28 10.60
N ALA A 189 0.85 20.39 9.93
CA ALA A 189 -0.47 20.21 10.56
C ALA A 189 -0.79 18.73 10.85
N TYR A 190 -0.20 17.81 10.10
CA TYR A 190 -0.40 16.35 10.22
C TYR A 190 0.91 15.61 10.52
N PRO A 191 1.58 15.92 11.65
CA PRO A 191 2.84 15.27 11.98
C PRO A 191 2.62 13.76 12.16
N ARG A 192 3.38 12.95 11.40
CA ARG A 192 3.26 11.48 11.40
C ARG A 192 1.85 10.98 11.08
N ALA A 193 1.08 11.75 10.32
CA ALA A 193 -0.31 11.43 9.96
C ALA A 193 -0.58 11.43 8.46
N ILE A 194 0.46 11.60 7.63
CA ILE A 194 0.37 11.49 6.18
C ILE A 194 1.18 10.28 5.71
N LEU A 195 0.52 9.31 5.09
CA LEU A 195 1.15 8.15 4.47
C LEU A 195 1.11 8.26 2.95
N ASN A 196 2.15 7.79 2.29
CA ASN A 196 2.19 7.61 0.84
C ASN A 196 2.55 6.16 0.52
N ILE A 197 1.97 5.64 -0.56
CA ILE A 197 2.40 4.38 -1.19
C ILE A 197 3.14 4.69 -2.48
N HIS A 198 4.37 4.18 -2.57
CA HIS A 198 5.24 4.36 -3.73
C HIS A 198 5.54 3.00 -4.39
N PRO A 199 5.44 2.88 -5.73
CA PRO A 199 5.49 1.58 -6.44
C PRO A 199 6.93 1.06 -6.69
N SER A 200 7.85 1.28 -5.75
CA SER A 200 9.19 0.66 -5.73
C SER A 200 9.68 0.42 -4.30
N LEU A 201 10.73 -0.39 -4.16
CA LEU A 201 11.45 -0.59 -2.91
C LEU A 201 12.34 0.63 -2.63
N LEU A 202 11.81 1.63 -1.93
CA LEU A 202 12.56 2.83 -1.54
C LEU A 202 13.81 2.46 -0.73
N PRO A 203 14.92 3.21 -0.88
CA PRO A 203 15.04 4.48 -1.63
C PRO A 203 15.20 4.31 -3.16
N ALA A 204 15.25 3.09 -3.68
CA ALA A 204 15.43 2.86 -5.12
C ALA A 204 14.20 3.33 -5.92
N PHE A 205 14.45 4.02 -7.04
CA PHE A 205 13.41 4.54 -7.94
C PHE A 205 12.37 5.43 -7.23
N GLY A 206 12.77 6.12 -6.16
CA GLY A 206 11.99 7.15 -5.48
C GLY A 206 12.40 8.57 -5.91
N GLY A 207 11.60 9.55 -5.51
CA GLY A 207 11.88 10.95 -5.70
C GLY A 207 11.25 11.55 -6.95
N LYS A 208 11.59 12.82 -7.20
CA LYS A 208 10.97 13.61 -8.28
C LYS A 208 11.14 12.94 -9.64
N GLY A 209 10.02 12.67 -10.30
CA GLY A 209 9.97 12.08 -11.65
C GLY A 209 9.70 10.58 -11.68
N TYR A 210 9.80 9.90 -10.54
CA TYR A 210 9.42 8.50 -10.38
C TYR A 210 7.98 8.40 -9.87
N TYR A 211 7.02 8.27 -10.79
CA TYR A 211 5.62 8.06 -10.44
C TYR A 211 4.89 7.26 -11.51
N GLY A 212 3.88 6.49 -11.09
CA GLY A 212 3.09 5.63 -11.97
C GLY A 212 3.98 4.74 -12.86
N MET A 213 3.65 4.65 -14.14
CA MET A 213 4.36 3.78 -15.09
C MET A 213 5.85 4.12 -15.27
N LYS A 214 6.29 5.35 -14.93
CA LYS A 214 7.71 5.72 -15.03
C LYS A 214 8.58 4.89 -14.09
N VAL A 215 8.04 4.49 -12.94
CA VAL A 215 8.76 3.66 -11.95
C VAL A 215 9.02 2.27 -12.52
N HIS A 216 7.97 1.59 -12.98
CA HIS A 216 8.11 0.23 -13.52
C HIS A 216 9.00 0.18 -14.77
N LYS A 217 8.91 1.19 -15.65
CA LYS A 217 9.82 1.32 -16.79
C LYS A 217 11.28 1.45 -16.36
N ALA A 218 11.56 2.25 -15.33
CA ALA A 218 12.90 2.42 -14.80
C ALA A 218 13.44 1.14 -14.13
N VAL A 219 12.60 0.43 -13.38
CA VAL A 219 12.94 -0.85 -12.76
C VAL A 219 13.32 -1.87 -13.84
N ILE A 220 12.49 -2.07 -14.87
CA ILE A 220 12.79 -2.98 -15.99
C ILE A 220 14.08 -2.59 -16.68
N SER A 221 14.24 -1.30 -17.01
CA SER A 221 15.43 -0.80 -17.72
C SER A 221 16.72 -0.95 -16.91
N SER A 222 16.64 -0.93 -15.58
CA SER A 222 17.80 -1.10 -14.69
C SER A 222 18.31 -2.55 -14.61
N GLY A 223 17.49 -3.53 -15.01
CA GLY A 223 17.80 -4.95 -14.82
C GLY A 223 17.58 -5.48 -13.40
N ALA A 224 16.96 -4.70 -12.50
CA ALA A 224 16.62 -5.15 -11.16
C ALA A 224 15.81 -6.46 -11.17
N ARG A 225 16.08 -7.34 -10.21
CA ARG A 225 15.40 -8.64 -10.05
C ARG A 225 14.25 -8.62 -9.05
N TYR A 226 14.14 -7.52 -8.30
CA TYR A 226 13.12 -7.31 -7.30
C TYR A 226 12.61 -5.87 -7.38
N SER A 227 11.32 -5.72 -7.07
CA SER A 227 10.61 -4.46 -6.94
C SER A 227 9.53 -4.65 -5.86
N GLY A 228 8.52 -3.80 -5.84
CA GLY A 228 7.38 -3.90 -4.94
C GLY A 228 7.03 -2.57 -4.31
N PRO A 229 5.92 -2.48 -3.55
CA PRO A 229 5.49 -1.22 -2.98
C PRO A 229 6.18 -0.90 -1.66
N THR A 230 6.35 0.39 -1.40
CA THR A 230 6.76 0.93 -0.10
C THR A 230 5.69 1.88 0.43
N ILE A 231 5.30 1.70 1.69
CA ILE A 231 4.53 2.71 2.44
C ILE A 231 5.46 3.44 3.38
N HIS A 232 5.40 4.76 3.34
CA HIS A 232 6.24 5.63 4.16
C HIS A 232 5.45 6.85 4.63
N PHE A 233 5.92 7.46 5.73
CA PHE A 233 5.44 8.76 6.15
C PHE A 233 5.92 9.83 5.17
N VAL A 234 5.09 10.82 4.88
CA VAL A 234 5.45 11.94 4.00
C VAL A 234 6.22 13.00 4.78
N ASP A 235 7.28 13.52 4.17
CA ASP A 235 8.02 14.70 4.63
C ASP A 235 8.04 15.79 3.53
N GLU A 236 8.87 16.81 3.68
CA GLU A 236 8.96 17.95 2.75
C GLU A 236 9.54 17.57 1.36
N HIS A 237 10.10 16.36 1.21
CA HIS A 237 10.70 15.88 -0.04
C HIS A 237 9.99 14.63 -0.55
N TYR A 238 10.15 14.37 -1.86
CA TYR A 238 9.54 13.19 -2.47
C TYR A 238 10.21 11.91 -2.00
N ASP A 239 9.42 11.02 -1.40
CA ASP A 239 9.78 9.63 -1.11
C ASP A 239 11.00 9.43 -0.19
N THR A 240 11.31 10.42 0.67
CA THR A 240 12.42 10.33 1.64
C THR A 240 12.00 10.08 3.08
N GLY A 241 10.70 10.21 3.37
CA GLY A 241 10.22 10.04 4.73
C GLY A 241 10.35 8.61 5.22
N ARG A 242 10.16 8.42 6.53
CA ARG A 242 10.43 7.15 7.20
C ARG A 242 9.57 6.04 6.62
N ILE A 243 10.23 5.00 6.11
CA ILE A 243 9.60 3.77 5.62
C ILE A 243 8.91 3.07 6.78
N LEU A 244 7.65 2.69 6.58
CA LEU A 244 6.83 1.96 7.53
C LEU A 244 6.69 0.49 7.14
N ALA A 245 6.49 0.20 5.85
CA ALA A 245 6.36 -1.17 5.39
C ALA A 245 6.72 -1.32 3.91
N GLN A 246 7.17 -2.51 3.53
CA GLN A 246 7.49 -2.87 2.14
C GLN A 246 7.01 -4.29 1.84
N MET A 247 6.70 -4.55 0.58
CA MET A 247 6.50 -5.91 0.08
C MET A 247 7.41 -6.14 -1.12
N VAL A 248 8.08 -7.29 -1.16
CA VAL A 248 8.97 -7.65 -2.28
C VAL A 248 8.22 -8.43 -3.33
N VAL A 249 8.44 -8.04 -4.59
CA VAL A 249 7.86 -8.64 -5.78
C VAL A 249 8.99 -9.00 -6.75
N PRO A 250 9.07 -10.24 -7.27
CA PRO A 250 10.07 -10.59 -8.27
C PRO A 250 9.81 -9.89 -9.60
N VAL A 251 10.89 -9.50 -10.27
CA VAL A 251 10.87 -9.02 -11.66
C VAL A 251 11.30 -10.20 -12.54
N LEU A 252 10.38 -10.69 -13.37
CA LEU A 252 10.63 -11.83 -14.25
C LEU A 252 11.40 -11.38 -15.49
N SER A 253 12.16 -12.29 -16.09
CA SER A 253 12.96 -12.00 -17.29
C SER A 253 12.11 -11.63 -18.52
N THR A 254 10.83 -11.99 -18.51
CA THR A 254 9.88 -11.74 -19.60
C THR A 254 8.91 -10.59 -19.30
N ASP A 255 9.06 -9.91 -18.16
CA ASP A 255 8.12 -8.86 -17.77
C ASP A 255 8.19 -7.66 -18.72
N SER A 256 7.03 -7.20 -19.19
CA SER A 256 6.85 -5.80 -19.58
C SER A 256 6.71 -4.90 -18.34
N PRO A 257 6.91 -3.58 -18.47
CA PRO A 257 6.59 -2.63 -17.40
C PRO A 257 5.15 -2.76 -16.89
N GLU A 258 4.20 -3.07 -17.77
CA GLU A 258 2.79 -3.26 -17.47
C GLU A 258 2.54 -4.54 -16.64
N ASP A 259 3.22 -5.65 -16.96
CA ASP A 259 3.15 -6.89 -16.18
C ASP A 259 3.67 -6.68 -14.76
N LEU A 260 4.81 -6.01 -14.64
CA LEU A 260 5.38 -5.65 -13.35
C LEU A 260 4.45 -4.71 -12.58
N ALA A 261 3.89 -3.69 -13.23
CA ALA A 261 2.94 -2.76 -12.61
C ALA A 261 1.72 -3.49 -12.06
N ALA A 262 1.14 -4.41 -12.82
CA ALA A 262 0.00 -5.20 -12.37
C ALA A 262 0.35 -6.10 -11.17
N ARG A 263 1.56 -6.67 -11.13
CA ARG A 263 2.03 -7.47 -10.00
C ARG A 263 2.26 -6.63 -8.74
N VAL A 264 2.91 -5.47 -8.88
CA VAL A 264 3.14 -4.53 -7.78
C VAL A 264 1.82 -4.00 -7.23
N LEU A 265 0.86 -3.64 -8.09
CA LEU A 265 -0.45 -3.11 -7.69
C LEU A 265 -1.27 -4.09 -6.82
N LYS A 266 -1.15 -5.41 -7.06
CA LYS A 266 -1.78 -6.42 -6.21
C LYS A 266 -1.23 -6.39 -4.78
N GLU A 267 0.08 -6.21 -4.64
CA GLU A 267 0.72 -6.10 -3.33
C GLU A 267 0.49 -4.71 -2.70
N GLU A 268 0.33 -3.65 -3.49
CA GLU A 268 -0.10 -2.34 -2.99
C GLU A 268 -1.44 -2.43 -2.27
N HIS A 269 -2.44 -3.05 -2.90
CA HIS A 269 -3.78 -3.18 -2.30
C HIS A 269 -3.73 -3.93 -0.97
N LYS A 270 -2.97 -5.01 -0.89
CA LYS A 270 -2.83 -5.79 0.35
C LYS A 270 -2.11 -4.99 1.42
N LEU A 271 -0.94 -4.44 1.09
CA LEU A 271 -0.09 -3.75 2.03
C LEU A 271 -0.77 -2.48 2.56
N TYR A 272 -1.42 -1.70 1.70
CA TYR A 272 -2.04 -0.46 2.13
C TYR A 272 -3.23 -0.69 3.06
N LYS A 273 -4.05 -1.73 2.80
CA LYS A 273 -5.14 -2.11 3.71
C LYS A 273 -4.61 -2.51 5.09
N GLU A 274 -3.56 -3.34 5.16
CA GLU A 274 -3.00 -3.76 6.44
C GLU A 274 -2.39 -2.59 7.23
N VAL A 275 -1.65 -1.72 6.54
CA VAL A 275 -1.05 -0.54 7.17
C VAL A 275 -2.10 0.45 7.66
N VAL A 276 -3.15 0.71 6.86
CA VAL A 276 -4.23 1.62 7.29
C VAL A 276 -5.02 1.02 8.45
N ALA A 277 -5.24 -0.30 8.46
CA ALA A 277 -5.84 -0.96 9.61
C ALA A 277 -4.97 -0.80 10.87
N ALA A 278 -3.65 -0.99 10.76
CA ALA A 278 -2.72 -0.76 11.86
C ALA A 278 -2.70 0.69 12.36
N LEU A 279 -2.77 1.64 11.43
CA LEU A 279 -2.88 3.06 11.74
C LEU A 279 -4.17 3.36 12.50
N CYS A 280 -5.31 2.85 12.05
CA CYS A 280 -6.59 3.05 12.70
C CYS A 280 -6.71 2.35 14.06
N GLU A 281 -5.99 1.26 14.25
CA GLU A 281 -5.91 0.48 15.50
C GLU A 281 -4.81 0.97 16.45
N GLU A 282 -4.13 2.08 16.12
CA GLU A 282 -3.06 2.69 16.93
C GLU A 282 -1.88 1.73 17.21
N ARG A 283 -1.61 0.81 16.26
CA ARG A 283 -0.53 -0.19 16.36
C ARG A 283 0.83 0.28 15.81
N ILE A 284 0.95 1.53 15.41
CA ILE A 284 2.23 2.08 14.94
C ILE A 284 3.03 2.58 16.13
N VAL A 285 4.14 1.91 16.42
CA VAL A 285 5.06 2.26 17.50
C VAL A 285 6.33 2.85 16.91
N TRP A 286 6.89 3.85 17.58
CA TRP A 286 8.14 4.49 17.17
C TRP A 286 9.26 4.04 18.08
N ARG A 287 10.35 3.52 17.48
CA ARG A 287 11.61 3.28 18.18
C ARG A 287 12.26 4.62 18.56
N GLU A 288 13.18 4.57 19.53
CA GLU A 288 13.93 5.76 19.99
C GLU A 288 14.72 6.44 18.87
N ASP A 289 15.20 5.67 17.88
CA ASP A 289 15.92 6.17 16.70
C ASP A 289 15.00 6.76 15.61
N GLY A 290 13.69 6.81 15.86
CA GLY A 290 12.70 7.37 14.95
C GLY A 290 12.29 6.45 13.81
N VAL A 291 12.55 5.14 13.92
CA VAL A 291 12.04 4.12 12.99
C VAL A 291 10.64 3.67 13.42
N PRO A 292 9.61 3.79 12.57
CA PRO A 292 8.28 3.28 12.88
C PRO A 292 8.20 1.77 12.65
N LEU A 293 7.39 1.10 13.46
CA LEU A 293 7.13 -0.33 13.43
C LEU A 293 5.64 -0.61 13.53
N ILE A 294 5.19 -1.73 12.96
CA ILE A 294 3.80 -2.19 13.11
C ILE A 294 3.76 -3.27 14.17
N GLN A 295 3.10 -3.00 15.29
CA GLN A 295 2.86 -4.00 16.33
C GLN A 295 1.86 -5.06 15.84
N SER A 296 2.16 -6.33 16.08
CA SER A 296 1.28 -7.45 15.71
C SER A 296 -0.02 -7.45 16.52
N ARG A 297 -1.11 -7.84 15.85
CA ARG A 297 -2.42 -8.03 16.50
C ARG A 297 -2.43 -9.20 17.48
N GLN A 298 -1.59 -10.22 17.25
CA GLN A 298 -1.62 -11.49 17.99
C GLN A 298 -0.61 -11.51 19.15
N ASP A 299 0.51 -10.82 18.98
CA ASP A 299 1.57 -10.74 19.98
C ASP A 299 2.04 -9.27 20.10
N PRO A 300 1.68 -8.57 21.18
CA PRO A 300 2.12 -7.19 21.42
C PRO A 300 3.65 -7.02 21.49
N ASN A 301 4.42 -8.10 21.69
CA ASN A 301 5.88 -8.05 21.70
C ASN A 301 6.50 -8.29 20.32
N HIS A 302 5.68 -8.62 19.32
CA HIS A 302 6.13 -8.85 17.95
C HIS A 302 5.83 -7.64 17.07
N PHE A 303 6.82 -7.25 16.27
CA PHE A 303 6.76 -6.11 15.35
C PHE A 303 7.13 -6.55 13.95
N CYS A 304 6.42 -6.02 12.96
CA CYS A 304 6.71 -6.15 11.54
C CYS A 304 7.29 -4.85 10.98
#